data_AF-A0A6I3KLW8-F1
#
_entry.id   AF-A0A6I3KLW8-F1
#
_cell.length_a   1.000
_cell.length_b   1.000
_cell.length_c   1.000
_cell.angle_alpha   90.00
_cell.angle_beta   90.00
_cell.angle_gamma   90.00
#
_symmetry.space_group_name_H-M   'P 1'
#
loop_
_entity.id
_entity.type
_entity.pdbx_description
1 polymer ?
#
loop_
_entity_poly.entity_id
_entity_poly.type
_entity_poly.pdbx_seq_one_letter_code
_entity_poly.pdbx_strand_id
1 'polypeptide(L)'
;MQTAFLERAPNVARVDAMSDVATEVQALPGDEFPHGVYIGVFAAYLWMIGTAWADFAAPGGTELDLMMVTVLAVVFFGIPLALRHTAATRLVSAHPRMSDFLESQVDTFTGPMPAKQAWIEIMLIPLALAAAATLIGGAHVLVG
;
A
#
# COMPACT_ATOMS: atom_id res chain seq x y z
N MET A 1 22.03 32.71 55.50
CA MET A 1 20.83 32.72 54.64
C MET A 1 21.24 32.49 53.19
N GLN A 2 21.57 31.25 52.80
CA GLN A 2 21.98 30.95 51.41
C GLN A 2 21.84 29.44 51.10
N THR A 3 20.70 28.84 51.45
CA THR A 3 20.48 27.39 51.28
C THR A 3 19.13 27.04 50.68
N ALA A 4 18.44 27.98 50.01
CA ALA A 4 17.07 27.77 49.51
C ALA A 4 16.89 28.06 48.00
N PHE A 5 17.93 27.92 47.17
CA PHE A 5 17.83 28.24 45.73
C PHE A 5 18.22 27.10 44.77
N LEU A 6 18.63 25.92 45.26
CA LEU A 6 19.11 24.82 44.39
C LEU A 6 18.18 23.59 44.35
N GLU A 7 16.88 23.75 44.60
CA GLU A 7 15.90 22.65 44.60
C GLU A 7 14.73 22.89 43.64
N ARG A 8 15.01 23.39 42.43
CA ARG A 8 13.96 23.66 41.43
C ARG A 8 14.37 23.44 39.98
N ALA A 9 15.25 22.48 39.70
CA ALA A 9 15.69 22.19 38.34
C ALA A 9 15.74 20.69 37.95
N PRO A 10 14.65 19.92 38.14
CA PRO A 10 14.48 18.69 37.34
C PRO A 10 13.21 18.65 36.47
N ASN A 11 12.32 19.65 36.54
CA ASN A 11 10.99 19.50 35.94
C ASN A 11 10.90 19.97 34.47
N VAL A 12 11.74 20.90 34.03
CA VAL A 12 11.65 21.46 32.66
C VAL A 12 12.12 20.45 31.61
N ALA A 13 13.26 19.79 31.85
CA ALA A 13 13.78 18.74 30.96
C ALA A 13 12.84 17.52 30.83
N ARG A 14 12.00 17.26 31.85
CA ARG A 14 11.01 16.18 31.83
C ARG A 14 9.77 16.55 31.01
N VAL A 15 9.37 17.82 31.05
CA VAL A 15 8.26 18.35 30.24
C VAL A 15 8.66 18.39 28.77
N ASP A 16 9.91 18.79 28.46
CA ASP A 16 10.44 18.76 27.09
C ASP A 16 10.51 17.33 26.54
N ALA A 17 10.97 16.36 27.35
CA ALA A 17 10.98 14.95 26.97
C ALA A 17 9.57 14.37 26.77
N MET A 18 8.57 14.78 27.56
CA MET A 18 7.17 14.38 27.35
C MET A 18 6.55 15.08 26.14
N SER A 19 6.96 16.31 25.79
CA SER A 19 6.51 16.97 24.56
C SER A 19 7.15 16.38 23.29
N ASP A 20 8.40 15.92 23.36
CA ASP A 20 9.05 15.20 22.25
C ASP A 20 8.32 13.88 21.96
N VAL A 21 7.97 13.12 23.02
CA VAL A 21 7.21 11.88 22.89
C VAL A 21 5.77 12.12 22.41
N ALA A 22 5.18 13.28 22.71
CA ALA A 22 3.82 13.62 22.28
C ALA A 22 3.75 14.21 20.85
N THR A 23 4.88 14.68 20.29
CA THR A 23 4.94 15.26 18.94
C THR A 23 5.31 14.24 17.87
N GLU A 24 5.81 13.07 18.26
CA GLU A 24 5.86 11.89 17.39
C GLU A 24 4.44 11.27 17.28
N VAL A 25 3.50 12.06 16.74
CA VAL A 25 2.31 11.49 16.10
C VAL A 25 2.83 10.74 14.89
N GLN A 26 3.23 9.50 15.14
CA GLN A 26 3.78 8.57 14.18
C GLN A 26 2.84 8.56 12.97
N ALA A 27 3.30 9.14 11.85
CA ALA A 27 2.60 9.06 10.58
C ALA A 27 2.25 7.59 10.36
N LEU A 28 0.98 7.31 10.08
CA LEU A 28 0.58 5.91 9.94
C LEU A 28 1.40 5.30 8.80
N PRO A 29 2.06 4.15 9.02
CA PRO A 29 2.76 3.46 7.95
C PRO A 29 1.81 3.24 6.77
N GLY A 30 2.11 3.87 5.63
CA GLY A 30 1.26 3.87 4.43
C GLY A 30 0.51 5.17 4.13
N ASP A 31 0.58 6.19 4.99
CA ASP A 31 0.07 7.53 4.66
C ASP A 31 1.03 8.31 3.74
N GLU A 32 2.23 7.76 3.53
CA GLU A 32 3.30 8.29 2.68
C GLU A 32 2.88 8.38 1.19
N PHE A 33 1.96 7.52 0.76
CA PHE A 33 1.61 7.35 -0.65
C PHE A 33 0.22 7.91 -0.97
N PRO A 34 0.06 8.64 -2.09
CA PRO A 34 -1.24 9.14 -2.49
C PRO A 34 -2.15 7.99 -2.91
N HIS A 35 -3.47 8.16 -2.71
CA HIS A 35 -4.50 7.17 -3.07
C HIS A 35 -4.35 6.58 -4.47
N GLY A 36 -3.86 7.35 -5.44
CA GLY A 36 -3.70 6.89 -6.81
C GLY A 36 -2.69 5.74 -6.96
N VAL A 37 -1.69 5.63 -6.07
CA VAL A 37 -0.75 4.47 -6.08
C VAL A 37 -1.51 3.21 -5.73
N TYR A 38 -2.29 3.23 -4.66
CA TYR A 38 -3.12 2.10 -4.23
C TYR A 38 -4.15 1.71 -5.30
N ILE A 39 -4.78 2.68 -5.95
CA ILE A 39 -5.72 2.43 -7.06
C ILE A 39 -5.00 1.72 -8.22
N GLY A 40 -3.78 2.14 -8.57
CA GLY A 40 -3.01 1.50 -9.63
C GLY A 40 -2.67 0.04 -9.32
N VAL A 41 -2.24 -0.26 -8.08
CA VAL A 41 -1.90 -1.62 -7.67
C VAL A 41 -3.16 -2.49 -7.70
N PHE A 42 -4.26 -1.97 -7.16
CA PHE A 42 -5.56 -2.64 -7.18
C PHE A 42 -6.04 -2.93 -8.60
N ALA A 43 -5.87 -1.98 -9.53
CA ALA A 43 -6.22 -2.16 -10.93
C ALA A 43 -5.37 -3.24 -11.62
N ALA A 44 -4.06 -3.28 -11.35
CA ALA A 44 -3.17 -4.33 -11.88
C ALA A 44 -3.56 -5.72 -11.38
N TYR A 45 -3.90 -5.84 -10.09
CA TYR A 45 -4.41 -7.10 -9.52
C TYR A 45 -5.76 -7.52 -10.11
N LEU A 46 -6.68 -6.57 -10.28
CA LEU A 46 -7.97 -6.84 -10.94
C LEU A 46 -7.79 -7.31 -12.37
N TRP A 47 -6.86 -6.68 -13.11
CA TRP A 47 -6.50 -7.15 -14.45
C TRP A 47 -6.03 -8.60 -14.40
N MET A 48 -5.02 -8.90 -13.56
CA MET A 48 -4.45 -10.24 -13.45
C MET A 48 -5.52 -11.30 -13.13
N ILE A 49 -6.36 -11.05 -12.13
CA ILE A 49 -7.44 -11.96 -11.75
C ILE A 49 -8.47 -12.08 -12.87
N GLY A 50 -8.83 -10.97 -13.51
CA GLY A 50 -9.75 -10.96 -14.65
C GLY A 50 -9.24 -11.80 -15.82
N THR A 51 -7.94 -11.73 -16.13
CA THR A 51 -7.32 -12.55 -17.18
C THR A 51 -7.34 -14.03 -16.83
N ALA A 52 -6.99 -14.39 -15.59
CA ALA A 52 -7.03 -15.79 -15.15
C ALA A 52 -8.47 -16.33 -15.16
N TRP A 53 -9.43 -15.53 -14.69
CA TRP A 53 -10.84 -15.92 -14.66
C TRP A 53 -11.39 -16.14 -16.08
N ALA A 54 -11.06 -15.28 -17.04
CA ALA A 54 -11.47 -15.43 -18.43
C ALA A 54 -10.88 -16.69 -19.09
N ASP A 55 -9.63 -17.03 -18.77
CA ASP A 55 -8.96 -18.23 -19.29
C ASP A 55 -9.62 -19.51 -18.76
N PHE A 56 -9.87 -19.60 -17.45
CA PHE A 56 -10.54 -20.76 -16.85
C PHE A 56 -12.04 -20.86 -17.17
N ALA A 57 -12.68 -19.75 -17.57
CA ALA A 57 -14.06 -19.76 -18.05
C ALA A 57 -14.19 -20.25 -19.50
N ALA A 58 -13.09 -20.43 -20.24
CA ALA A 58 -13.11 -20.88 -21.62
C ALA A 58 -13.50 -22.37 -21.75
N PRO A 59 -14.05 -22.80 -22.90
CA PRO A 59 -14.39 -24.20 -23.15
C PRO A 59 -13.14 -25.08 -23.06
N GLY A 60 -13.00 -25.86 -21.98
CA GLY A 60 -11.82 -26.69 -21.70
C GLY A 60 -11.20 -26.45 -20.33
N GLY A 61 -11.58 -25.36 -19.64
CA GLY A 61 -11.18 -25.12 -18.24
C GLY A 61 -11.86 -26.08 -17.27
N THR A 62 -11.23 -26.29 -16.10
CA THR A 62 -11.83 -27.10 -15.02
C THR A 62 -12.65 -26.22 -14.07
N GLU A 63 -13.80 -26.72 -13.61
CA GLU A 63 -14.63 -26.01 -12.63
C GLU A 63 -13.89 -25.76 -11.30
N LEU A 64 -12.94 -26.64 -10.96
CA LEU A 64 -12.12 -26.52 -9.76
C LEU A 64 -11.17 -25.31 -9.84
N ASP A 65 -10.53 -25.10 -10.99
CA ASP A 65 -9.63 -23.95 -11.19
C ASP A 65 -10.39 -22.62 -11.11
N LEU A 66 -11.57 -22.57 -11.72
CA LEU A 66 -12.44 -21.39 -11.64
C LEU A 66 -12.90 -21.10 -10.21
N MET A 67 -13.23 -22.14 -9.43
CA MET A 67 -13.58 -22.01 -8.01
C MET A 67 -12.38 -21.48 -7.21
N MET A 68 -11.18 -22.02 -7.45
CA MET A 68 -9.96 -21.58 -6.77
C MET A 68 -9.65 -20.10 -7.05
N VAL A 69 -9.67 -19.69 -8.33
CA VAL A 69 -9.45 -18.29 -8.70
C VAL A 69 -10.49 -17.37 -8.06
N THR A 70 -11.75 -17.80 -8.00
CA THR A 70 -12.82 -17.03 -7.34
C THR A 70 -12.56 -16.88 -5.84
N VAL A 71 -12.18 -17.95 -5.15
CA VAL A 71 -11.84 -17.90 -3.71
C VAL A 71 -10.65 -16.97 -3.47
N LEU A 72 -9.59 -17.09 -4.28
CA LEU A 72 -8.43 -16.22 -4.18
C LEU A 72 -8.83 -14.76 -4.39
N ALA A 73 -9.64 -14.45 -5.41
CA ALA A 73 -10.14 -13.10 -5.65
C ALA A 73 -10.89 -12.55 -4.43
N VAL A 74 -11.79 -13.35 -3.84
CA VAL A 74 -12.52 -12.95 -2.63
C VAL A 74 -11.58 -12.67 -1.46
N VAL A 75 -10.55 -13.49 -1.25
CA VAL A 75 -9.61 -13.28 -0.14
C VAL A 75 -8.74 -12.04 -0.39
N PHE A 76 -8.14 -11.93 -1.58
CA PHE A 76 -7.23 -10.85 -1.95
C PHE A 76 -7.92 -9.48 -1.99
N PHE A 77 -9.20 -9.42 -2.34
CA PHE A 77 -9.94 -8.15 -2.35
C PHE A 77 -10.78 -7.93 -1.08
N GLY A 78 -11.37 -9.00 -0.53
CA GLY A 78 -12.25 -8.93 0.62
C GLY A 78 -11.53 -8.50 1.90
N ILE A 79 -10.33 -9.02 2.15
CA ILE A 79 -9.54 -8.63 3.33
C ILE A 79 -9.18 -7.14 3.27
N PRO A 80 -8.53 -6.61 2.20
CA PRO A 80 -8.23 -5.19 2.11
C PRO A 80 -9.46 -4.28 2.14
N LEU A 81 -10.59 -4.68 1.52
CA LEU A 81 -11.84 -3.92 1.61
C LEU A 81 -12.38 -3.86 3.04
N ALA A 82 -12.37 -4.98 3.76
CA ALA A 82 -12.81 -5.04 5.15
C ALA A 82 -11.90 -4.19 6.05
N LEU A 83 -10.58 -4.25 5.84
CA LEU A 83 -9.60 -3.39 6.53
C LEU A 83 -9.86 -1.92 6.22
N ARG A 84 -10.05 -1.55 4.95
CA ARG A 84 -10.35 -0.17 4.56
C ARG A 84 -11.65 0.32 5.19
N HIS A 85 -12.70 -0.48 5.16
CA HIS A 85 -13.99 -0.11 5.72
C HIS A 85 -13.93 0.09 7.24
N THR A 86 -13.18 -0.76 7.95
CA THR A 86 -12.98 -0.62 9.39
C THR A 86 -12.06 0.55 9.75
N ALA A 87 -11.00 0.78 8.97
CA ALA A 87 -10.04 1.87 9.18
C ALA A 87 -10.61 3.26 8.83
N ALA A 88 -11.48 3.37 7.80
CA ALA A 88 -12.04 4.64 7.34
C ALA A 88 -12.87 5.38 8.41
N THR A 89 -13.33 4.66 9.44
CA THR A 89 -14.06 5.28 10.56
C THR A 89 -13.15 5.94 11.60
N ARG A 90 -11.83 5.69 11.55
CA ARG A 90 -10.88 6.07 12.61
C ARG A 90 -9.75 7.00 12.16
N LEU A 91 -9.58 7.25 10.86
CA LEU A 91 -8.42 7.97 10.33
C LEU A 91 -8.84 9.10 9.39
N VAL A 92 -8.54 10.34 9.76
CA VAL A 92 -8.57 11.50 8.87
C VAL A 92 -7.15 11.74 8.41
N SER A 93 -6.77 11.06 7.34
CA SER A 93 -5.43 11.15 6.75
C SER A 93 -5.43 12.13 5.57
N ALA A 94 -4.59 13.16 5.67
CA ALA A 94 -4.41 14.16 4.62
C ALA A 94 -3.44 13.63 3.56
N HIS A 95 -3.98 12.88 2.59
CA HIS A 95 -3.16 12.30 1.54
C HIS A 95 -2.64 13.39 0.59
N PRO A 96 -1.34 13.38 0.26
CA PRO A 96 -0.79 14.32 -0.72
C PRO A 96 -1.43 14.10 -2.10
N ARG A 97 -1.47 15.16 -2.93
CA ARG A 97 -1.93 15.02 -4.31
C ARG A 97 -0.89 14.23 -5.10
N MET A 98 -1.34 13.45 -6.09
CA MET A 98 -0.45 12.64 -6.93
C MET A 98 0.60 13.49 -7.66
N SER A 99 0.27 14.70 -8.11
CA SER A 99 1.22 15.64 -8.72
C SER A 99 2.36 15.97 -7.76
N ASP A 100 2.00 16.32 -6.53
CA ASP A 100 2.92 16.80 -5.50
C ASP A 100 3.79 15.63 -5.01
N PHE A 101 3.21 14.43 -4.94
CA PHE A 101 3.94 13.20 -4.64
C PHE A 101 4.98 12.88 -5.70
N LEU A 102 4.64 12.89 -6.99
CA LEU A 102 5.59 12.50 -8.06
C LEU A 102 6.82 13.42 -8.16
N GLU A 103 6.69 14.66 -7.70
CA GLU A 103 7.79 15.64 -7.61
C GLU A 103 8.57 15.55 -6.29
N SER A 104 8.07 14.80 -5.31
CA SER A 104 8.67 14.64 -3.98
C SER A 104 9.77 13.57 -3.94
N GLN A 105 10.47 13.51 -2.79
CA GLN A 105 11.40 12.44 -2.45
C GLN A 105 10.79 11.58 -1.35
N VAL A 106 10.95 10.27 -1.48
CA VAL A 106 10.54 9.27 -0.49
C VAL A 106 11.80 8.78 0.22
N ASP A 107 11.77 8.81 1.54
CA ASP A 107 12.86 8.26 2.34
C ASP A 107 12.84 6.73 2.27
N THR A 108 13.98 6.16 1.89
CA THR A 108 14.19 4.71 1.88
C THR A 108 15.35 4.35 2.80
N PHE A 109 15.51 3.06 3.09
CA PHE A 109 16.63 2.58 3.90
C PHE A 109 18.01 2.91 3.30
N THR A 110 18.11 3.04 1.97
CA THR A 110 19.35 3.37 1.27
C THR A 110 19.55 4.87 1.04
N GLY A 111 18.63 5.71 1.55
CA GLY A 111 18.63 7.16 1.35
C GLY A 111 17.38 7.64 0.59
N PRO A 112 17.25 8.96 0.38
CA PRO A 112 16.09 9.52 -0.29
C PRO A 112 16.09 9.16 -1.78
N MET A 113 14.93 8.76 -2.30
CA MET A 113 14.72 8.39 -3.70
C MET A 113 13.59 9.23 -4.30
N PRO A 114 13.65 9.61 -5.60
CA PRO A 114 12.51 10.23 -6.27
C PRO A 114 11.25 9.37 -6.16
N ALA A 115 10.14 9.95 -5.71
CA ALA A 115 8.87 9.26 -5.50
C ALA A 115 8.34 8.58 -6.77
N LYS A 116 8.59 9.17 -7.93
CA LYS A 116 8.27 8.58 -9.24
C LYS A 116 8.99 7.25 -9.47
N GLN A 117 10.24 7.14 -9.04
CA GLN A 117 11.00 5.90 -9.18
C GLN A 117 10.47 4.81 -8.24
N ALA A 118 10.23 5.16 -6.97
CA ALA A 118 9.60 4.26 -6.01
C ALA A 118 8.24 3.76 -6.52
N TRP A 119 7.43 4.64 -7.12
CA TRP A 119 6.14 4.27 -7.73
C TRP A 119 6.28 3.23 -8.85
N ILE A 120 7.28 3.40 -9.73
CA ILE A 120 7.55 2.44 -10.81
C ILE A 120 7.96 1.09 -10.22
N GLU A 121 8.83 1.08 -9.21
CA GLU A 121 9.27 -0.16 -8.55
C GLU A 121 8.10 -0.91 -7.90
N ILE A 122 7.19 -0.18 -7.25
CA ILE A 122 5.95 -0.73 -6.68
C ILE A 122 5.04 -1.32 -7.77
N MET A 123 4.92 -0.65 -8.92
CA MET A 123 4.07 -1.10 -10.03
C MET A 123 4.68 -2.22 -10.86
N LEU A 124 6.01 -2.35 -10.86
CA LEU A 124 6.73 -3.28 -11.72
C LEU A 124 6.28 -4.72 -11.51
N ILE A 125 6.19 -5.16 -10.24
CA ILE A 125 5.83 -6.54 -9.91
C ILE A 125 4.37 -6.86 -10.30
N PRO A 126 3.36 -6.09 -9.85
CA PRO A 126 1.97 -6.35 -10.25
C PRO A 126 1.76 -6.31 -11.77
N LEU A 127 2.40 -5.35 -12.45
CA LEU A 127 2.26 -5.19 -13.90
C LEU A 127 2.91 -6.35 -14.66
N ALA A 128 4.09 -6.81 -14.22
CA ALA A 128 4.74 -7.97 -14.80
C ALA A 128 3.90 -9.24 -14.63
N LEU A 129 3.27 -9.44 -13.46
CA LEU A 129 2.38 -10.56 -13.20
C LEU A 129 1.12 -10.51 -14.08
N ALA A 130 0.49 -9.33 -14.21
CA ALA A 130 -0.66 -9.14 -15.08
C ALA A 130 -0.30 -9.41 -16.56
N ALA A 131 0.86 -8.94 -17.01
CA ALA A 131 1.36 -9.20 -18.37
C ALA A 131 1.64 -10.69 -18.60
N ALA A 132 2.28 -11.37 -17.64
CA ALA A 132 2.53 -12.81 -17.71
C ALA A 132 1.23 -13.61 -17.79
N ALA A 133 0.24 -13.31 -16.93
CA ALA A 133 -1.07 -13.95 -16.97
C ALA A 133 -1.77 -13.74 -18.32
N THR A 134 -1.69 -12.53 -18.88
CA THR A 134 -2.26 -12.21 -20.20
C THR A 134 -1.56 -13.01 -21.32
N LEU A 135 -0.23 -13.13 -21.27
CA LEU A 135 0.54 -13.89 -22.26
C LEU A 135 0.24 -15.40 -22.17
N ILE A 136 0.13 -15.95 -20.97
CA ILE A 136 -0.19 -17.37 -20.76
C ILE A 136 -1.59 -17.67 -21.29
N GLY A 137 -2.61 -16.90 -20.86
CA GLY A 137 -3.97 -17.09 -21.34
C GLY A 137 -4.09 -16.84 -22.85
N GLY A 138 -3.42 -15.81 -23.38
CA GLY A 138 -3.38 -15.53 -24.81
C GLY A 138 -2.73 -16.65 -25.63
N ALA A 139 -1.64 -17.24 -25.14
CA ALA A 139 -1.01 -18.39 -25.78
C ALA A 139 -1.94 -19.62 -25.78
N HIS A 140 -2.69 -19.83 -24.70
CA HIS A 140 -3.67 -20.92 -24.61
C HIS A 140 -4.78 -20.77 -25.66
N VAL A 141 -5.29 -19.55 -25.89
CA VAL A 141 -6.30 -19.26 -26.93
C VAL A 141 -5.78 -19.45 -28.35
N LEU A 142 -4.48 -19.25 -28.60
CA LEU A 142 -3.89 -19.38 -29.94
C LEU A 142 -3.52 -20.83 -30.30
N VAL A 143 -3.30 -21.69 -29.30
CA VAL A 143 -2.81 -23.07 -29.49
C VAL A 143 -3.91 -24.11 -29.26
N GLY A 144 -4.93 -23.79 -28.46
CA GLY A 144 -6.12 -24.64 -28.22
C GLY A 144 -7.20 -24.48 -29.28
#